data_AF-A0A947FVW9-F1
#
_entry.id   AF-A0A947FVW9-F1
#
_cell.length_a   1.000
_cell.length_b   1.000
_cell.length_c   1.000
_cell.angle_alpha   90.00
_cell.angle_beta   90.00
_cell.angle_gamma   90.00
#
_symmetry.space_group_name_H-M   'P 1'
#
loop_
_entity.id
_entity.type
_entity.pdbx_description
1 polymer ?
#
loop_
_entity_poly.entity_id
_entity_poly.type
_entity_poly.pdbx_seq_one_letter_code
_entity_poly.pdbx_strand_id
1 'polypeptide(L)'
;MNGLASYQAVQEQGNLDDLVNKHAGLVKRIAYHLMNRLPPSVQSEDLIQAGMMGLLEAGRNYDSNQGASFETYAGIRIRGAMLDEIRRSDWTPRSVHRKARMVADAMREIENAEGRDARDVEVAETLNISLNDYHSILKDASGSRIFSF
;
A
#
# COMPACT_ATOMS: atom_id res chain seq x y z
N MET A 1 -33.19 30.96 -9.75
CA MET A 1 -32.52 29.85 -9.04
C MET A 1 -33.48 28.68 -9.01
N ASN A 2 -33.22 27.62 -9.79
CA ASN A 2 -34.15 26.50 -9.98
C ASN A 2 -34.16 25.58 -8.75
N GLY A 3 -35.21 25.65 -7.92
CA GLY A 3 -35.35 24.82 -6.71
C GLY A 3 -35.35 23.31 -6.99
N LEU A 4 -35.76 22.87 -8.18
CA LEU A 4 -35.70 21.47 -8.62
C LEU A 4 -34.25 20.95 -8.74
N ALA A 5 -33.33 21.78 -9.25
CA ALA A 5 -31.92 21.42 -9.34
C ALA A 5 -31.27 21.34 -7.96
N SER A 6 -31.66 22.24 -7.04
CA SER A 6 -31.21 22.19 -5.64
C SER A 6 -31.72 20.95 -4.90
N TYR A 7 -32.95 20.50 -5.17
CA TYR A 7 -33.51 19.31 -4.54
C TYR A 7 -32.85 18.02 -5.03
N GLN A 8 -32.61 17.91 -6.34
CA GLN A 8 -31.88 16.78 -6.93
C GLN A 8 -30.45 16.68 -6.38
N ALA A 9 -29.74 17.82 -6.27
CA ALA A 9 -28.39 17.85 -5.70
C ALA A 9 -28.36 17.37 -4.24
N VAL A 10 -29.33 17.77 -3.41
CA VAL A 10 -29.43 17.31 -2.02
C VAL A 10 -29.72 15.80 -1.95
N GLN A 11 -30.58 15.29 -2.83
CA GLN A 11 -30.91 13.86 -2.88
C GLN A 11 -29.73 13.00 -3.34
N GLU A 12 -28.97 13.45 -4.34
CA GLU A 12 -27.73 12.79 -4.79
C GLU A 12 -26.68 12.78 -3.69
N GLN A 13 -26.55 13.87 -2.93
CA GLN A 13 -25.62 13.97 -1.83
C GLN A 13 -25.98 13.00 -0.68
N GLY A 14 -27.26 12.91 -0.31
CA GLY A 14 -27.72 11.93 0.69
C GLY A 14 -27.45 10.48 0.27
N ASN A 15 -27.67 10.15 -1.01
CA ASN A 15 -27.37 8.81 -1.54
C ASN A 15 -25.87 8.49 -1.51
N LEU A 16 -25.00 9.47 -1.78
CA LEU A 16 -23.56 9.31 -1.70
C LEU A 16 -23.11 9.04 -0.25
N ASP A 17 -23.62 9.81 0.70
CA ASP A 17 -23.26 9.68 2.11
C ASP A 17 -23.65 8.29 2.65
N ASP A 18 -24.84 7.80 2.32
CA ASP A 18 -25.28 6.44 2.69
C ASP A 18 -24.39 5.36 2.08
N LEU A 19 -24.01 5.52 0.81
CA LEU A 19 -23.14 4.58 0.10
C LEU A 19 -21.74 4.53 0.73
N VAL A 20 -21.18 5.69 1.06
CA VAL A 20 -19.88 5.82 1.74
C VAL A 20 -19.92 5.22 3.14
N ASN A 21 -20.94 5.53 3.93
CA ASN A 21 -21.11 5.00 5.28
C ASN A 21 -21.20 3.47 5.29
N LYS A 22 -21.95 2.89 4.34
CA LYS A 22 -22.06 1.44 4.18
C LYS A 22 -20.72 0.77 3.86
N HIS A 23 -19.77 1.47 3.25
CA HIS A 23 -18.51 0.90 2.76
C HIS A 23 -17.26 1.40 3.50
N ALA A 24 -17.41 2.26 4.52
CA ALA A 24 -16.32 2.70 5.38
C ALA A 24 -15.55 1.53 6.02
N GLY A 25 -16.23 0.41 6.32
CA GLY A 25 -15.58 -0.80 6.83
C GLY A 25 -14.58 -1.45 5.85
N LEU A 26 -14.81 -1.32 4.54
CA LEU A 26 -13.89 -1.80 3.50
C LEU A 26 -12.57 -1.05 3.54
N VAL A 27 -12.61 0.26 3.76
CA VAL A 27 -11.42 1.12 3.88
C VAL A 27 -10.51 0.61 5.00
N LYS A 28 -11.05 0.40 6.21
CA LYS A 28 -10.28 -0.11 7.34
C LYS A 28 -9.66 -1.48 7.04
N ARG A 29 -10.43 -2.38 6.44
CA ARG A 29 -9.95 -3.72 6.07
C ARG A 29 -8.76 -3.66 5.11
N ILE A 30 -8.83 -2.81 4.08
CA ILE A 30 -7.74 -2.63 3.12
C ILE A 30 -6.52 -1.98 3.79
N ALA A 31 -6.73 -0.95 4.61
CA ALA A 31 -5.65 -0.26 5.32
C ALA A 31 -4.85 -1.23 6.20
N TYR A 32 -5.51 -1.99 7.07
CA TYR A 32 -4.82 -2.95 7.94
C TYR A 32 -4.13 -4.08 7.16
N HIS A 33 -4.69 -4.50 6.03
CA HIS A 33 -4.03 -5.48 5.17
C HIS A 33 -2.73 -4.91 4.56
N LEU A 34 -2.71 -3.63 4.19
CA LEU A 34 -1.51 -2.95 3.69
C LEU A 34 -0.47 -2.74 4.80
N MET A 35 -0.90 -2.35 6.00
CA MET A 35 -0.03 -2.10 7.16
C MET A 35 0.89 -3.28 7.49
N ASN A 36 0.44 -4.52 7.28
CA ASN A 36 1.25 -5.72 7.50
C ASN A 36 2.53 -5.79 6.65
N ARG A 37 2.64 -4.96 5.61
CA ARG A 37 3.76 -4.94 4.65
C ARG A 37 4.53 -3.62 4.67
N LEU A 38 4.18 -2.72 5.59
CA LEU A 38 4.75 -1.39 5.72
C LEU A 38 5.61 -1.31 6.99
N PRO A 39 6.55 -0.35 7.07
CA PRO A 39 7.42 -0.19 8.21
C PRO A 39 6.61 0.44 9.36
N PRO A 40 7.07 0.32 10.60
CA PRO A 40 6.39 0.93 11.75
C PRO A 40 6.23 2.45 11.68
N SER A 41 6.95 3.12 10.78
CA SER A 41 6.87 4.57 10.57
C SER A 41 5.59 5.02 9.86
N VAL A 42 4.90 4.13 9.13
CA VAL A 42 3.65 4.48 8.46
C VAL A 42 2.51 4.39 9.46
N GLN A 43 1.64 5.39 9.51
CA GLN A 43 0.48 5.42 10.39
C GLN A 43 -0.76 4.88 9.69
N SER A 44 -1.56 4.07 10.41
CA SER A 44 -2.80 3.52 9.87
C SER A 44 -3.84 4.59 9.55
N GLU A 45 -3.85 5.66 10.33
CA GLU A 45 -4.77 6.78 10.23
C GLU A 45 -4.62 7.53 8.91
N ASP A 46 -3.38 7.69 8.43
CA ASP A 46 -3.09 8.33 7.14
C ASP A 46 -3.60 7.49 5.98
N LEU A 47 -3.39 6.17 6.04
CA LEU A 47 -3.95 5.25 5.03
C LEU A 47 -5.47 5.24 5.04
N ILE A 48 -6.09 5.23 6.22
CA ILE A 48 -7.55 5.28 6.34
C ILE A 48 -8.10 6.58 5.74
N GLN A 49 -7.45 7.72 5.98
CA GLN A 49 -7.83 9.00 5.40
C GLN A 49 -7.69 9.00 3.87
N ALA A 50 -6.54 8.57 3.34
CA ALA A 50 -6.33 8.47 1.89
C ALA A 50 -7.34 7.50 1.24
N GLY A 51 -7.59 6.37 1.88
CA GLY A 51 -8.59 5.40 1.44
C GLY A 51 -10.02 5.93 1.46
N MET A 52 -10.37 6.77 2.46
CA MET A 52 -11.67 7.43 2.51
C MET A 52 -11.85 8.41 1.34
N MET A 53 -10.80 9.15 0.99
CA MET A 53 -10.81 10.01 -0.21
C MET A 53 -11.03 9.19 -1.49
N GLY A 54 -10.39 8.03 -1.60
CA GLY A 54 -10.61 7.10 -2.71
C GLY A 54 -12.03 6.52 -2.74
N LEU A 55 -12.64 6.25 -1.59
CA LEU A 55 -14.04 5.81 -1.51
C LEU A 55 -15.02 6.91 -1.93
N LEU A 56 -14.79 8.15 -1.49
CA LEU A 56 -15.60 9.32 -1.88
C LEU A 56 -15.53 9.55 -3.40
N GLU A 57 -14.35 9.44 -3.99
CA GLU A 57 -14.17 9.54 -5.43
C GLU A 57 -14.86 8.37 -6.16
N ALA A 58 -14.74 7.15 -5.63
CA ALA A 58 -15.42 5.99 -6.19
C ALA A 58 -16.95 6.19 -6.18
N GLY A 59 -17.52 6.70 -5.10
CA GLY A 59 -18.96 6.95 -4.99
C GLY A 59 -19.47 7.95 -6.03
N ARG A 60 -18.67 8.97 -6.38
CA ARG A 60 -19.03 9.95 -7.41
C ARG A 60 -18.90 9.42 -8.84
N ASN A 61 -17.94 8.52 -9.08
CA ASN A 61 -17.57 8.09 -10.43
C ASN A 61 -18.06 6.68 -10.78
N TYR A 62 -18.80 6.02 -9.90
CA TYR A 62 -19.30 4.68 -10.14
C TYR A 62 -20.48 4.68 -11.10
N ASP A 63 -20.43 3.77 -12.07
CA ASP A 63 -21.50 3.52 -13.03
C ASP A 63 -21.89 2.04 -12.99
N SER A 64 -23.12 1.75 -12.55
CA SER A 64 -23.63 0.39 -12.42
C SER A 64 -23.80 -0.33 -13.77
N ASN A 65 -23.82 0.39 -14.89
CA ASN A 65 -23.97 -0.21 -16.21
C ASN A 65 -22.69 -0.87 -16.72
N GLN A 66 -21.55 -0.64 -16.06
CA GLN A 66 -20.25 -1.22 -16.44
C GLN A 66 -20.01 -2.64 -15.88
N GLY A 67 -20.99 -3.21 -15.15
CA GLY A 67 -21.02 -4.64 -14.80
C GLY A 67 -20.20 -5.06 -13.59
N ALA A 68 -19.44 -4.16 -12.95
CA ALA A 68 -18.76 -4.45 -11.68
C ALA A 68 -19.62 -4.00 -10.49
N SER A 69 -19.58 -4.74 -9.38
CA SER A 69 -20.20 -4.26 -8.15
C SER A 69 -19.47 -3.03 -7.61
N PHE A 70 -20.19 -2.12 -6.94
CA PHE A 70 -19.58 -0.95 -6.31
C PHE A 70 -18.45 -1.33 -5.34
N GLU A 71 -18.61 -2.39 -4.55
CA GLU A 71 -17.56 -2.87 -3.64
C GLU A 71 -16.27 -3.25 -4.38
N THR A 72 -16.40 -3.90 -5.55
CA THR A 72 -15.24 -4.29 -6.38
C THR A 72 -14.54 -3.05 -6.94
N TYR A 73 -15.32 -2.13 -7.50
CA TYR A 73 -14.80 -0.87 -8.06
C TYR A 73 -14.14 0.00 -6.98
N ALA A 74 -14.85 0.25 -5.87
CA ALA A 74 -14.35 1.02 -4.74
C ALA A 74 -13.11 0.38 -4.13
N GLY A 75 -13.05 -0.95 -4.01
CA GLY A 75 -11.88 -1.65 -3.49
C GLY A 75 -10.59 -1.36 -4.28
N ILE A 76 -10.69 -1.21 -5.61
CA ILE A 76 -9.56 -0.82 -6.46
C ILE A 76 -9.17 0.64 -6.21
N ARG A 77 -10.15 1.56 -6.19
CA ARG A 77 -9.92 3.00 -5.98
C ARG A 77 -9.34 3.32 -4.60
N ILE A 78 -9.90 2.72 -3.55
CA ILE A 78 -9.45 2.85 -2.16
C ILE A 78 -7.99 2.40 -2.04
N ARG A 79 -7.66 1.21 -2.57
CA ARG A 79 -6.30 0.71 -2.54
C ARG A 79 -5.37 1.65 -3.28
N GLY A 80 -5.72 2.07 -4.50
CA GLY A 80 -4.93 3.02 -5.29
C GLY A 80 -4.60 4.31 -4.53
N ALA A 81 -5.60 4.94 -3.92
CA ALA A 81 -5.41 6.15 -3.12
C ALA A 81 -4.44 5.96 -1.95
N MET A 82 -4.53 4.84 -1.24
CA MET A 82 -3.57 4.50 -0.16
C MET A 82 -2.15 4.29 -0.69
N LEU A 83 -2.00 3.61 -1.83
CA LEU A 83 -0.68 3.40 -2.45
C LEU A 83 -0.05 4.73 -2.88
N ASP A 84 -0.84 5.64 -3.42
CA ASP A 84 -0.36 6.95 -3.85
C ASP A 84 0.08 7.81 -2.66
N GLU A 85 -0.62 7.71 -1.52
CA GLU A 85 -0.21 8.38 -0.28
C GLU A 85 1.14 7.84 0.24
N ILE A 86 1.32 6.52 0.23
CA ILE A 86 2.58 5.86 0.60
C ILE A 86 3.72 6.33 -0.31
N ARG A 87 3.48 6.44 -1.63
CA ARG A 87 4.49 6.91 -2.59
C ARG A 87 4.86 8.37 -2.38
N ARG A 88 3.89 9.24 -2.07
CA ARG A 88 4.15 10.68 -1.81
C ARG A 88 5.00 10.90 -0.56
N SER A 89 4.88 10.01 0.42
CA SER A 89 5.53 10.16 1.72
C SER A 89 6.97 9.62 1.79
N ASP A 90 7.61 9.29 0.65
CA ASP A 90 8.96 8.69 0.59
C ASP A 90 9.12 7.56 1.63
N TRP A 91 8.14 6.66 1.66
CA TRP A 91 7.90 5.76 2.78
C TRP A 91 9.05 4.78 3.09
N THR A 92 9.98 4.56 2.14
CA THR A 92 11.16 3.73 2.36
C THR A 92 12.38 4.61 2.67
N PRO A 93 12.94 4.53 3.90
CA PRO A 93 14.17 5.25 4.22
C PRO A 93 15.33 4.89 3.28
N ARG A 94 16.17 5.87 2.91
CA ARG A 94 17.38 5.64 2.10
C ARG A 94 18.29 4.55 2.68
N SER A 95 18.31 4.40 4.00
CA SER A 95 19.05 3.35 4.70
C SER A 95 18.55 1.95 4.35
N VAL A 96 17.24 1.75 4.16
CA VAL A 96 16.65 0.47 3.74
C VAL A 96 17.09 0.13 2.32
N HIS A 97 17.01 1.08 1.38
CA HIS A 97 17.51 0.88 0.02
C HIS A 97 19.01 0.54 0.00
N ARG A 98 19.82 1.22 0.82
CA ARG A 98 21.25 0.92 0.93
C ARG A 98 21.50 -0.50 1.45
N LYS A 99 20.83 -0.90 2.52
CA LYS A 99 20.96 -2.25 3.11
C LYS A 99 20.48 -3.34 2.14
N ALA A 100 19.36 -3.12 1.43
CA ALA A 100 18.86 -4.04 0.42
C ALA A 100 19.87 -4.24 -0.72
N ARG A 101 20.52 -3.15 -1.18
CA ARG A 101 21.59 -3.24 -2.18
C ARG A 101 22.81 -4.00 -1.65
N MET A 102 23.25 -3.70 -0.43
CA MET A 102 24.37 -4.43 0.20
C MET A 102 24.13 -5.94 0.27
N VAL A 103 22.91 -6.35 0.66
CA VAL A 103 22.51 -7.77 0.66
C VAL A 103 22.55 -8.38 -0.74
N ALA A 104 21.97 -7.69 -1.74
CA ALA A 104 21.98 -8.17 -3.12
C ALA A 104 23.40 -8.25 -3.73
N ASP A 105 24.32 -7.38 -3.31
CA ASP A 105 25.71 -7.42 -3.74
C ASP A 105 26.43 -8.62 -3.12
N ALA A 106 26.27 -8.85 -1.82
CA ALA A 106 26.85 -10.01 -1.13
C ALA A 106 26.32 -11.35 -1.65
N MET A 107 25.01 -11.45 -1.92
CA MET A 107 24.43 -12.65 -2.54
C MET A 107 25.08 -12.95 -3.90
N ARG A 108 25.23 -11.93 -4.76
CA ARG A 108 25.87 -12.08 -6.06
C ARG A 108 27.33 -12.49 -5.97
N GLU A 109 28.06 -11.97 -4.99
CA GLU A 109 29.47 -12.35 -4.76
C GLU A 109 29.59 -13.84 -4.40
N ILE A 110 28.75 -14.32 -3.47
CA ILE A 110 28.72 -15.72 -3.05
C ILE A 110 28.29 -16.63 -4.20
N GLU A 111 27.23 -16.28 -4.92
CA GLU A 111 26.71 -17.06 -6.05
C GLU A 111 27.76 -17.22 -7.16
N ASN A 112 28.50 -16.15 -7.46
CA ASN A 112 29.59 -16.19 -8.43
C ASN A 112 30.78 -17.03 -7.97
N ALA A 113 31.09 -17.02 -6.66
CA ALA A 113 32.20 -17.79 -6.10
C ALA A 113 31.88 -19.30 -5.99
N GLU A 114 30.65 -19.64 -5.56
CA GLU A 114 30.24 -20.99 -5.21
C GLU A 114 29.53 -21.73 -6.34
N GLY A 115 29.03 -21.02 -7.37
CA GLY A 115 28.29 -21.62 -8.48
C GLY A 115 26.92 -22.18 -8.10
N ARG A 116 26.35 -21.72 -6.99
CA ARG A 116 25.03 -22.09 -6.44
C ARG A 116 24.41 -20.91 -5.69
N ASP A 117 23.14 -21.01 -5.35
CA ASP A 117 22.43 -20.00 -4.56
C ASP A 117 23.14 -19.71 -3.21
N ALA A 118 23.19 -18.43 -2.85
CA ALA A 118 23.74 -17.97 -1.58
C ALA A 118 22.84 -18.37 -0.42
N ARG A 119 23.40 -18.96 0.64
CA ARG A 119 22.66 -19.29 1.86
C ARG A 119 22.59 -18.07 2.78
N ASP A 120 21.48 -17.91 3.48
CA ASP A 120 21.24 -16.79 4.40
C ASP A 120 22.37 -16.58 5.42
N VAL A 121 22.92 -17.69 5.95
CA VAL A 121 24.05 -17.67 6.89
C VAL A 121 25.33 -17.13 6.25
N GLU A 122 25.61 -17.47 4.99
CA GLU A 122 26.80 -17.02 4.25
C GLU A 122 26.72 -15.52 3.98
N VAL A 123 25.53 -15.03 3.65
CA VAL A 123 25.29 -13.60 3.42
C VAL A 123 25.44 -12.81 4.72
N ALA A 124 24.90 -13.34 5.83
CA ALA A 124 25.03 -12.71 7.15
C ALA A 124 26.49 -12.64 7.62
N GLU A 125 27.26 -13.72 7.43
CA GLU A 125 28.69 -13.78 7.73
C GLU A 125 29.50 -12.80 6.86
N THR A 126 29.24 -12.78 5.55
CA THR A 126 29.91 -11.87 4.60
C THR A 126 29.69 -10.40 4.96
N LEU A 127 28.48 -10.07 5.42
CA LEU A 127 28.13 -8.72 5.85
C LEU A 127 28.49 -8.41 7.30
N ASN A 128 29.02 -9.38 8.05
CA ASN A 128 29.32 -9.30 9.48
C ASN A 128 28.13 -8.80 10.32
N ILE A 129 26.95 -9.38 10.07
CA ILE A 129 25.70 -9.10 10.79
C ILE A 129 25.12 -10.40 11.34
N SER A 130 24.21 -10.28 12.32
CA SER A 130 23.49 -11.46 12.79
C SER A 130 22.49 -11.95 11.74
N LEU A 131 22.16 -13.24 11.77
CA LEU A 131 21.11 -13.81 10.91
C LEU A 131 19.75 -13.11 11.12
N ASN A 132 19.47 -12.67 12.35
CA ASN A 132 18.28 -11.90 12.67
C ASN A 132 18.27 -10.52 12.00
N ASP A 133 19.41 -9.82 11.98
CA ASP A 133 19.53 -8.53 11.28
C ASP A 133 19.36 -8.70 9.78
N TYR A 134 19.95 -9.76 9.20
CA TYR A 134 19.75 -10.11 7.81
C TYR A 134 18.26 -10.33 7.48
N HIS A 135 17.55 -11.13 8.28
CA HIS A 135 16.10 -11.34 8.10
C HIS A 135 15.30 -10.04 8.25
N SER A 136 15.70 -9.15 9.17
CA SER A 136 15.07 -7.84 9.31
C SER A 136 15.26 -6.99 8.05
N ILE A 137 16.48 -6.98 7.47
CA ILE A 137 16.76 -6.27 6.23
C ILE A 137 15.92 -6.80 5.08
N LEU A 138 15.77 -8.12 4.95
CA LEU A 138 14.93 -8.73 3.92
C LEU A 138 13.45 -8.35 4.09
N LYS A 139 12.96 -8.30 5.33
CA LYS A 139 11.58 -7.88 5.62
C LYS A 139 11.34 -6.43 5.21
N ASP A 140 12.26 -5.53 5.58
CA ASP A 140 12.19 -4.10 5.22
C ASP A 140 12.27 -3.89 3.70
N ALA A 141 13.17 -4.61 3.02
CA ALA A 141 13.36 -4.54 1.58
C ALA A 141 12.17 -5.12 0.78
N SER A 142 11.53 -6.18 1.29
CA SER A 142 10.37 -6.81 0.66
C SER A 142 9.14 -5.91 0.70
N GLY A 143 8.98 -5.14 1.78
CA GLY A 143 8.02 -4.04 1.80
C GLY A 143 8.29 -3.08 0.65
N SER A 144 9.52 -2.56 0.54
CA SER A 144 9.90 -1.53 -0.43
C SER A 144 9.51 -1.88 -1.88
N ARG A 145 9.75 -3.13 -2.31
CA ARG A 145 9.49 -3.60 -3.68
C ARG A 145 8.01 -3.63 -4.06
N ILE A 146 7.08 -3.84 -3.13
CA ILE A 146 5.65 -3.95 -3.45
C ILE A 146 5.09 -2.62 -3.96
N PHE A 147 5.69 -1.50 -3.57
CA PHE A 147 5.14 -0.17 -3.79
C PHE A 147 6.00 0.70 -4.74
N SER A 148 7.12 0.16 -5.25
CA SER A 148 8.08 0.86 -6.11
C SER A 148 7.81 0.72 -7.62
N PHE A 149 6.58 0.38 -8.04
CA PHE A 149 6.17 0.34 -9.45
C PHE A 149 5.31 1.55 -9.82
#